data_AF-A0A951IU37-F1
#
_entry.id   AF-A0A951IU37-F1
#
_cell.length_a   1.000
_cell.length_b   1.000
_cell.length_c   1.000
_cell.angle_alpha   90.00
_cell.angle_beta   90.00
_cell.angle_gamma   90.00
#
_symmetry.space_group_name_H-M   'P 1'
#
loop_
_entity.id
_entity.type
_entity.pdbx_description
1 polymer ?
#
loop_
_entity_poly.entity_id
_entity_poly.type
_entity_poly.pdbx_seq_one_letter_code
_entity_poly.pdbx_strand_id
1 'polypeptide(L)'
;MKKSHYFSLFSLALALLLYSCQETEEPDRIDDLQFLVDYKLVQPAELRSDGWYVSNPYYEAAFQHRENVQQYEFRNVREDGSKSDVFVRRPNQLTIQDNTVQHRIIIGSPYLGLGISEAAKNQMLAEFQQIIDQRAGQYHKLEVTVIPTPAP
;
A
#
# COMPACT_ATOMS: atom_id res chain seq x y z
N MET A 1 -48.67 -21.07 -28.38
CA MET A 1 -47.82 -19.91 -28.05
C MET A 1 -46.66 -20.41 -27.19
N LYS A 2 -45.43 -20.42 -27.72
CA LYS A 2 -44.23 -20.90 -27.02
C LYS A 2 -43.70 -19.77 -26.13
N LYS A 3 -43.65 -19.97 -24.81
CA LYS A 3 -43.01 -19.03 -23.88
C LYS A 3 -41.49 -19.27 -23.93
N SER A 4 -40.78 -18.18 -24.16
CA SER A 4 -39.34 -18.16 -24.36
C SER A 4 -38.62 -17.98 -23.03
N HIS A 5 -37.77 -18.96 -22.66
CA HIS A 5 -36.87 -18.87 -21.50
C HIS A 5 -35.54 -18.23 -21.94
N TYR A 6 -35.45 -16.90 -21.89
CA TYR A 6 -34.19 -16.15 -22.08
C TYR A 6 -33.88 -15.24 -20.90
N PHE A 7 -34.07 -15.72 -19.67
CA PHE A 7 -33.78 -14.94 -18.46
C PHE A 7 -32.93 -15.75 -17.47
N SER A 8 -31.76 -16.26 -17.89
CA SER A 8 -30.86 -16.94 -16.94
C SER A 8 -29.41 -17.17 -17.41
N LEU A 9 -28.81 -16.29 -18.22
CA LEU A 9 -27.39 -16.43 -18.56
C LEU A 9 -26.57 -15.13 -18.46
N PHE A 10 -27.21 -13.97 -18.57
CA PHE A 10 -26.49 -12.69 -18.53
C PHE A 10 -26.00 -12.32 -17.11
N SER A 11 -26.72 -12.75 -16.07
CA SER A 11 -26.38 -12.41 -14.67
C SER A 11 -25.24 -13.24 -14.09
N LEU A 12 -24.93 -14.41 -14.65
CA LEU A 12 -23.83 -15.26 -14.16
C LEU A 12 -22.45 -14.80 -14.70
N ALA A 13 -22.42 -14.23 -15.91
CA ALA A 13 -21.19 -13.71 -16.50
C ALA A 13 -20.71 -12.41 -15.83
N LEU A 14 -21.64 -11.57 -15.35
CA LEU A 14 -21.31 -10.31 -14.67
C LEU A 14 -20.76 -10.52 -13.25
N ALA A 15 -21.17 -11.61 -12.57
CA ALA A 15 -20.65 -11.97 -11.26
C ALA A 15 -19.21 -12.51 -11.32
N LEU A 16 -18.81 -13.14 -12.43
CA LEU A 16 -17.45 -13.65 -12.62
C LEU A 16 -16.45 -12.53 -13.02
N LEU A 17 -16.93 -11.45 -13.65
CA LEU A 17 -16.06 -10.30 -14.00
C LEU A 17 -15.73 -9.41 -12.80
N LEU A 18 -16.58 -9.36 -11.78
CA LEU A 18 -16.33 -8.58 -10.57
C LEU A 18 -15.36 -9.25 -9.58
N TYR A 19 -15.05 -10.53 -9.78
CA TYR A 19 -14.08 -11.26 -8.94
C TYR A 19 -12.63 -11.15 -9.44
N SER A 20 -12.40 -10.53 -10.60
CA SER A 20 -11.09 -10.49 -11.27
C SER A 20 -10.24 -9.26 -10.96
N CYS A 21 -10.64 -8.37 -10.05
CA CYS A 21 -9.89 -7.15 -9.72
C CYS A 21 -9.35 -7.10 -8.28
N GLN A 22 -8.94 -8.25 -7.74
CA GLN A 22 -8.03 -8.28 -6.60
C GLN A 22 -6.87 -9.22 -6.91
N GLU A 23 -6.03 -8.85 -7.89
CA GLU A 23 -4.61 -9.21 -7.82
C GLU A 23 -4.05 -8.51 -6.58
N THR A 24 -4.21 -9.18 -5.45
CA THR A 24 -3.39 -8.90 -4.28
C THR A 24 -2.03 -9.48 -4.68
N GLU A 25 -1.11 -8.63 -5.13
CA GLU A 25 0.27 -9.03 -5.44
C GLU A 25 0.79 -9.87 -4.27
N GLU A 26 0.96 -11.18 -4.50
CA GLU A 26 1.59 -12.01 -3.50
C GLU A 26 3.05 -11.55 -3.38
N PRO A 27 3.56 -11.38 -2.16
CA PRO A 27 4.92 -10.91 -1.98
C PRO A 27 5.93 -11.90 -2.57
N ASP A 28 7.00 -11.39 -3.21
CA ASP A 28 8.06 -12.23 -3.77
C ASP A 28 8.73 -13.01 -2.61
N ARG A 29 8.56 -14.33 -2.60
CA ARG A 29 9.00 -15.18 -1.48
C ARG A 29 10.49 -15.49 -1.57
N ILE A 30 11.22 -15.24 -0.48
CA ILE A 30 12.61 -15.69 -0.29
C ILE A 30 12.62 -16.99 0.54
N ASP A 31 11.76 -17.04 1.57
CA ASP A 31 11.42 -18.19 2.44
C ASP A 31 10.01 -17.96 3.05
N ASP A 32 9.40 -18.94 3.73
CA ASP A 32 8.07 -18.82 4.37
C ASP A 32 8.03 -17.68 5.41
N LEU A 33 9.17 -17.37 6.03
CA LEU A 33 9.32 -16.31 7.01
C LEU A 33 9.94 -15.03 6.44
N GLN A 34 10.43 -15.02 5.20
CA GLN A 34 11.07 -13.85 4.60
C GLN A 34 10.56 -13.58 3.17
N PHE A 35 10.06 -12.38 2.93
CA PHE A 35 9.47 -12.02 1.64
C PHE A 35 9.62 -10.53 1.32
N LEU A 36 9.50 -10.18 0.04
CA LEU A 36 9.53 -8.80 -0.46
C LEU A 36 8.12 -8.31 -0.76
N VAL A 37 7.85 -7.07 -0.39
CA VAL A 37 6.59 -6.38 -0.67
C VAL A 37 6.90 -5.14 -1.51
N ASP A 38 6.18 -4.95 -2.61
CA ASP A 38 6.34 -3.74 -3.42
C ASP A 38 5.80 -2.50 -2.69
N TYR A 39 6.53 -1.40 -2.83
CA TYR A 39 6.03 -0.10 -2.41
C TYR A 39 5.13 0.50 -3.48
N LYS A 40 3.95 0.95 -3.07
CA LYS A 40 3.04 1.76 -3.88
C LYS A 40 3.20 3.23 -3.48
N LEU A 41 3.48 4.08 -4.46
CA LEU A 41 3.47 5.53 -4.26
C LEU A 41 2.03 6.02 -4.24
N VAL A 42 1.63 6.68 -3.15
CA VAL A 42 0.31 7.28 -2.99
C VAL A 42 0.47 8.79 -2.85
N GLN A 43 -0.31 9.55 -3.63
CA GLN A 43 -0.40 11.01 -3.53
C GLN A 43 -1.84 11.39 -3.14
N PRO A 44 -2.16 11.53 -1.84
CA PRO A 44 -3.54 11.72 -1.42
C PRO A 44 -4.04 13.12 -1.76
N ALA A 45 -5.11 13.18 -2.55
CA ALA A 45 -5.87 14.39 -2.83
C ALA A 45 -7.36 14.04 -2.93
N GLU A 46 -8.19 14.71 -2.15
CA GLU A 46 -9.62 14.45 -2.04
C GLU A 46 -10.41 15.75 -2.19
N LEU A 47 -11.46 15.76 -3.02
CA LEU A 47 -12.36 16.90 -3.13
C LEU A 47 -13.49 16.75 -2.11
N ARG A 48 -13.66 17.77 -1.26
CA ARG A 48 -14.78 17.89 -0.32
C ARG A 48 -15.64 19.11 -0.65
N SER A 49 -16.74 19.28 0.07
CA SER A 49 -17.71 20.37 -0.17
C SER A 49 -17.10 21.77 -0.05
N ASP A 50 -16.05 21.93 0.73
CA ASP A 50 -15.35 23.18 1.04
C ASP A 50 -14.01 23.33 0.29
N GLY A 51 -13.65 22.37 -0.57
CA GLY A 51 -12.45 22.44 -1.40
C GLY A 51 -11.61 21.17 -1.36
N TRP A 52 -10.38 21.27 -1.86
CA TRP A 52 -9.46 20.14 -1.93
C TRP A 52 -8.71 19.93 -0.62
N TYR A 53 -8.52 18.67 -0.27
CA TYR A 53 -7.76 18.20 0.87
C TYR A 53 -6.57 17.40 0.33
N VAL A 54 -5.37 17.86 0.62
CA VAL A 54 -4.13 17.28 0.10
C VAL A 54 -3.18 17.03 1.26
N SER A 55 -2.63 15.83 1.35
CA SER A 55 -1.59 15.49 2.34
C SER A 55 -0.30 15.10 1.64
N ASN A 56 0.77 14.91 2.40
CA ASN A 56 2.02 14.41 1.85
C ASN A 56 1.83 13.12 1.04
N PRO A 57 2.61 12.97 -0.03
CA PRO A 57 2.76 11.67 -0.65
C PRO A 57 3.51 10.72 0.27
N TYR A 58 3.28 9.42 0.09
CA TYR A 58 3.95 8.37 0.85
C TYR A 58 4.15 7.12 0.00
N TYR A 59 5.17 6.33 0.34
CA TYR A 59 5.29 4.95 -0.11
C TYR A 59 4.56 4.05 0.89
N GLU A 60 3.73 3.14 0.39
CA GLU A 60 3.01 2.16 1.19
C GLU A 60 3.35 0.74 0.75
N ALA A 61 3.76 -0.09 1.70
CA ALA A 61 3.82 -1.53 1.55
C ALA A 61 2.72 -2.15 2.41
N ALA A 62 1.93 -3.04 1.82
CA ALA A 62 0.83 -3.72 2.48
C ALA A 62 0.97 -5.23 2.31
N PHE A 63 0.87 -5.97 3.41
CA PHE A 63 0.99 -7.43 3.38
C PHE A 63 0.14 -8.09 4.45
N GLN A 64 -0.23 -9.35 4.24
CA GLN A 64 -1.04 -10.10 5.19
C GLN A 64 -0.29 -10.33 6.50
N HIS A 65 -0.94 -10.01 7.61
CA HIS A 65 -0.48 -10.35 8.94
C HIS A 65 -0.38 -11.88 9.08
N ARG A 66 0.66 -12.34 9.77
CA ARG A 66 0.88 -13.77 10.03
C ARG A 66 0.47 -14.06 11.47
N GLU A 67 -0.03 -15.26 11.73
CA GLU A 67 -0.35 -15.69 13.09
C GLU A 67 0.93 -15.94 13.92
N ASN A 68 0.79 -15.89 15.25
CA ASN A 68 1.85 -16.23 16.21
C ASN A 68 3.15 -15.42 16.08
N VAL A 69 3.09 -14.17 15.61
CA VAL A 69 4.28 -13.33 15.40
C VAL A 69 4.73 -12.65 16.69
N GLN A 70 6.01 -12.83 17.04
CA GLN A 70 6.65 -12.07 18.12
C GLN A 70 7.03 -10.66 17.66
N GLN A 71 7.68 -10.57 16.50
CA GLN A 71 8.09 -9.31 15.88
C GLN A 71 8.30 -9.46 14.38
N TYR A 72 8.30 -8.32 13.68
CA TYR A 72 8.72 -8.19 12.31
C TYR A 72 10.06 -7.45 12.25
N GLU A 73 10.94 -7.90 11.36
CA GLU A 73 12.11 -7.15 10.94
C GLU A 73 11.89 -6.63 9.54
N PHE A 74 12.34 -5.40 9.31
CA PHE A 74 12.11 -4.68 8.07
C PHE A 74 13.42 -4.12 7.52
N ARG A 75 13.59 -4.18 6.20
CA ARG A 75 14.65 -3.47 5.47
C ARG A 75 14.06 -2.84 4.21
N ASN A 76 14.38 -1.58 3.98
CA ASN A 76 14.10 -0.95 2.70
C ASN A 76 15.12 -1.44 1.68
N VAL A 77 14.64 -1.92 0.55
CA VAL A 77 15.43 -2.30 -0.62
C VAL A 77 15.32 -1.18 -1.63
N ARG A 78 16.46 -0.63 -2.05
CA ARG A 78 16.56 0.38 -3.10
C ARG A 78 16.53 -0.28 -4.47
N GLU A 79 16.32 0.53 -5.50
CA GLU A 79 16.28 0.07 -6.90
C GLU A 79 17.62 -0.54 -7.36
N ASP A 80 18.74 -0.06 -6.81
CA ASP A 80 20.07 -0.64 -7.04
C ASP A 80 20.32 -1.96 -6.26
N GLY A 81 19.33 -2.45 -5.51
CA GLY A 81 19.41 -3.65 -4.67
C GLY A 81 20.07 -3.44 -3.30
N SER A 82 20.61 -2.24 -3.01
CA SER A 82 21.16 -1.93 -1.70
C SER A 82 20.07 -1.91 -0.63
N LYS A 83 20.42 -2.33 0.59
CA LYS A 83 19.48 -2.46 1.71
C LYS A 83 19.77 -1.42 2.80
N SER A 84 18.73 -0.93 3.47
CA SER A 84 18.88 -0.16 4.70
C SER A 84 19.25 -1.06 5.88
N ASP A 85 19.58 -0.42 7.00
CA ASP A 85 19.63 -1.11 8.29
C ASP A 85 18.28 -1.75 8.64
N VAL A 86 18.35 -2.79 9.47
CA VAL A 86 17.16 -3.46 10.02
C VAL A 86 16.48 -2.55 11.02
N PHE A 87 15.15 -2.46 10.93
CA PHE A 87 14.33 -1.95 12.02
C PHE A 87 13.26 -2.96 12.42
N VAL A 88 12.98 -3.02 13.71
CA VAL A 88 12.10 -4.03 14.31
C VAL A 88 10.81 -3.38 14.80
N ARG A 89 9.68 -4.06 14.60
CA ARG A 89 8.39 -3.71 15.23
C ARG A 89 7.67 -4.95 15.73
N ARG A 90 7.05 -4.82 16.89
CA ARG A 90 6.09 -5.80 17.38
C ARG A 90 4.72 -5.57 16.73
N PRO A 91 3.84 -6.58 16.65
CA PRO A 91 2.50 -6.41 16.07
C PRO A 91 1.71 -5.24 16.67
N ASN A 92 1.81 -5.01 17.98
CA ASN A 92 1.14 -3.90 18.68
C ASN A 92 1.73 -2.50 18.39
N GLN A 93 2.82 -2.41 17.63
CA GLN A 93 3.43 -1.16 17.18
C GLN A 93 3.13 -0.88 15.70
N LEU A 94 2.36 -1.75 15.05
CA LEU A 94 2.03 -1.67 13.63
C LEU A 94 0.57 -1.25 13.45
N THR A 95 0.31 -0.54 12.35
CA THR A 95 -1.06 -0.35 11.88
C THR A 95 -1.50 -1.63 11.18
N ILE A 96 -2.42 -2.36 11.80
CA ILE A 96 -3.02 -3.57 11.25
C ILE A 96 -4.51 -3.31 11.04
N GLN A 97 -4.95 -3.33 9.79
CA GLN A 97 -6.34 -3.12 9.40
C GLN A 97 -6.80 -4.30 8.53
N ASP A 98 -7.92 -4.93 8.88
CA ASP A 98 -8.49 -6.06 8.13
C ASP A 98 -7.45 -7.16 7.85
N ASN A 99 -6.72 -7.56 8.90
CA ASN A 99 -5.60 -8.52 8.86
C ASN A 99 -4.42 -8.12 7.94
N THR A 100 -4.37 -6.87 7.47
CA THR A 100 -3.29 -6.35 6.63
C THR A 100 -2.41 -5.42 7.44
N VAL A 101 -1.10 -5.67 7.44
CA VAL A 101 -0.10 -4.76 7.97
C VAL A 101 0.15 -3.66 6.93
N GLN A 102 0.05 -2.40 7.36
CA GLN A 102 0.39 -1.24 6.54
C GLN A 102 1.69 -0.60 7.03
N HIS A 103 2.69 -0.54 6.17
CA HIS A 103 3.93 0.19 6.42
C HIS A 103 4.01 1.41 5.49
N ARG A 104 4.10 2.61 6.07
CA ARG A 104 4.11 3.87 5.33
C ARG A 104 5.39 4.67 5.58
N ILE A 105 5.93 5.22 4.51
CA ILE A 105 7.06 6.16 4.53
C ILE A 105 6.59 7.47 3.93
N ILE A 106 6.42 8.49 4.79
CA ILE A 106 6.04 9.84 4.36
C ILE A 106 7.20 10.47 3.59
N ILE A 107 6.88 11.06 2.44
CA ILE A 107 7.84 11.73 1.58
C ILE A 107 7.80 13.23 1.86
N GLY A 108 8.97 13.78 2.18
CA GLY A 108 9.14 15.21 2.48
C GLY A 108 8.75 15.58 3.92
N SER A 109 8.59 16.88 4.15
CA SER A 109 8.19 17.44 5.45
C SER A 109 6.67 17.37 5.62
N PRO A 110 6.14 17.10 6.84
CA PRO A 110 4.71 17.06 7.08
C PRO A 110 3.98 18.32 6.59
N TYR A 111 2.94 18.13 5.80
CA TYR A 111 2.12 19.16 5.17
C TYR A 111 0.67 18.69 5.03
N LEU A 112 -0.28 19.62 5.18
CA LEU A 112 -1.70 19.38 5.01
C LEU A 112 -2.38 20.63 4.41
N GLY A 113 -2.90 20.49 3.20
CA GLY A 113 -3.78 21.48 2.56
C GLY A 113 -5.23 21.12 2.87
N LEU A 114 -6.00 22.06 3.43
CA LEU A 114 -7.38 21.85 3.85
C LEU A 114 -8.29 22.88 3.17
N GLY A 115 -9.33 22.42 2.46
CA GLY A 115 -10.28 23.31 1.77
C GLY A 115 -9.62 24.23 0.74
N ILE A 116 -8.51 23.80 0.13
CA ILE A 116 -7.75 24.65 -0.80
C ILE A 116 -8.37 24.66 -2.19
N SER A 117 -8.07 25.71 -2.95
CA SER A 117 -8.51 25.82 -4.34
C SER A 117 -7.86 24.74 -5.21
N GLU A 118 -8.48 24.45 -6.36
CA GLU A 118 -7.89 23.53 -7.34
C GLU A 118 -6.52 23.99 -7.84
N ALA A 119 -6.33 25.31 -8.02
CA ALA A 119 -5.04 25.87 -8.41
C ALA A 119 -3.96 25.60 -7.35
N ALA A 120 -4.27 25.78 -6.07
CA ALA A 120 -3.35 25.49 -4.97
C ALA A 120 -3.05 23.98 -4.86
N LYS A 121 -4.04 23.11 -5.04
CA LYS A 121 -3.83 21.65 -5.15
C LYS A 121 -2.84 21.31 -6.26
N ASN A 122 -3.05 21.85 -7.47
CA ASN A 122 -2.20 21.54 -8.63
C ASN A 122 -0.75 22.02 -8.42
N GLN A 123 -0.55 23.21 -7.86
CA GLN A 123 0.78 23.70 -7.51
C GLN A 123 1.47 22.75 -6.52
N MET A 124 0.74 22.33 -5.49
CA MET A 124 1.28 21.46 -4.44
C MET A 124 1.62 20.06 -4.93
N LEU A 125 0.78 19.46 -5.78
CA LEU A 125 1.08 18.18 -6.41
C LEU A 125 2.34 18.27 -7.29
N ALA A 126 2.57 19.41 -7.97
CA ALA A 126 3.80 19.63 -8.72
C ALA A 126 5.03 19.74 -7.82
N GLU A 127 4.94 20.43 -6.68
CA GLU A 127 6.01 20.50 -5.68
C GLU A 127 6.32 19.11 -5.09
N PHE A 128 5.29 18.31 -4.81
CA PHE A 128 5.45 16.93 -4.37
C PHE A 128 6.12 16.04 -5.41
N GLN A 129 5.75 16.18 -6.68
CA GLN A 129 6.39 15.42 -7.76
C GLN A 129 7.90 15.66 -7.81
N GLN A 130 8.35 16.90 -7.62
CA GLN A 130 9.79 17.20 -7.58
C GLN A 130 10.51 16.47 -6.43
N ILE A 131 9.89 16.39 -5.25
CA ILE A 131 10.47 15.69 -4.10
C ILE A 131 10.48 14.17 -4.32
N ILE A 132 9.43 13.64 -4.96
CA ILE A 132 9.35 12.22 -5.35
C ILE A 132 10.48 11.89 -6.31
N ASP A 133 10.68 12.69 -7.35
CA ASP A 133 11.73 12.47 -8.36
C ASP A 133 13.13 12.53 -7.74
N GLN A 134 13.36 13.46 -6.80
CA GLN A 134 14.62 13.53 -6.04
C GLN A 134 14.90 12.30 -5.16
N ARG A 135 13.87 11.55 -4.81
CA ARG A 135 13.94 10.34 -3.97
C ARG A 135 13.66 9.06 -4.74
N ALA A 136 13.59 9.15 -6.07
CA ALA A 136 13.40 8.00 -6.94
C ALA A 136 14.45 6.93 -6.63
N GLY A 137 14.03 5.67 -6.61
CA GLY A 137 14.88 4.52 -6.33
C GLY A 137 15.24 4.28 -4.86
N GLN A 138 14.88 5.18 -3.92
CA GLN A 138 15.19 4.97 -2.49
C GLN A 138 14.29 3.92 -1.81
N TYR A 139 13.08 3.71 -2.34
CA TYR A 139 12.07 2.82 -1.76
C TYR A 139 11.46 1.95 -2.86
N HIS A 140 12.20 0.94 -3.30
CA HIS A 140 11.74 0.02 -4.35
C HIS A 140 10.87 -1.09 -3.77
N LYS A 141 11.41 -1.84 -2.80
CA LYS A 141 10.71 -2.92 -2.10
C LYS A 141 10.95 -2.84 -0.59
N LEU A 142 10.05 -3.44 0.18
CA LEU A 142 10.22 -3.71 1.59
C LEU A 142 10.54 -5.20 1.77
N GLU A 143 11.72 -5.52 2.29
CA GLU A 143 12.02 -6.85 2.78
C GLU A 143 11.47 -7.01 4.19
N VAL A 144 10.67 -8.05 4.40
CA VAL A 144 10.01 -8.38 5.65
C VAL A 144 10.52 -9.74 6.12
N THR A 145 10.97 -9.82 7.36
CA THR A 145 11.25 -11.08 8.06
C THR A 145 10.30 -11.22 9.24
N VAL A 146 9.64 -12.37 9.33
CA VAL A 146 8.68 -12.71 10.38
C VAL A 146 9.39 -13.52 11.46
N ILE A 147 9.40 -13.01 12.69
CA ILE A 147 9.97 -13.72 13.84
C ILE A 147 8.80 -14.33 14.63
N PRO A 148 8.65 -15.67 14.61
CA PRO A 148 7.56 -16.33 15.33
C PRO A 148 7.78 -16.31 16.84
N THR A 149 6.68 -16.36 17.58
CA THR A 149 6.71 -16.62 19.02
C THR A 149 7.20 -18.04 19.26
N PRO A 150 8.16 -18.26 20.17
CA PRO A 150 8.61 -19.60 20.51
C PRO A 150 7.43 -20.47 20.93
N ALA A 151 7.40 -21.72 20.47
CA ALA A 151 6.47 -22.70 21.00
C ALA A 151 6.70 -22.87 22.51
N PRO A 152 5.62 -23.05 23.31
CA PRO A 152 5.73 -23.24 24.75
C PRO A 152 6.50 -24.51 25.13
#